data_AF-A0A317EEG2-F1
#
_entry.id   AF-A0A317EEG2-F1
#
_cell.length_a   1.000
_cell.length_b   1.000
_cell.length_c   1.000
_cell.angle_alpha   90.00
_cell.angle_beta   90.00
_cell.angle_gamma   90.00
#
_symmetry.space_group_name_H-M   'P 1'
#
loop_
_entity.id
_entity.type
_entity.pdbx_description
1 polymer ?
#
loop_
_entity_poly.entity_id
_entity_poly.type
_entity_poly.pdbx_seq_one_letter_code
_entity_poly.pdbx_strand_id
1 'polypeptide(L)'
;MRPVLRLVPVLVALLCAAGCARQTPRAAAPAPDRTAPARAAFGDHMEKYQGQPLTALIRDFGPPSRQRPASDGGTIAVWSRKGETTVDGKTFAQDCEVTAFVDPAGTVSGIFGGGNIVYCAKEFVPPTAVRDSAGELFSGPQASPPGAALPPPGF
;
A
#
# COMPACT_ATOMS: atom_id res chain seq x y z
N MET A 1 83.66 6.66 5.20
CA MET A 1 83.54 5.62 4.15
C MET A 1 82.07 5.21 4.06
N ARG A 2 81.53 5.08 2.83
CA ARG A 2 80.10 4.89 2.42
C ARG A 2 79.45 3.59 2.97
N PRO A 3 78.14 3.26 2.78
CA PRO A 3 77.01 3.93 2.06
C PRO A 3 75.66 4.01 2.84
N VAL A 4 74.80 5.00 2.56
CA VAL A 4 73.51 4.92 1.82
C VAL A 4 72.57 3.75 2.20
N LEU A 5 71.45 4.06 2.86
CA LEU A 5 70.19 3.36 2.63
C LEU A 5 69.03 4.36 2.47
N ARG A 6 68.42 4.29 1.29
CA ARG A 6 67.19 4.94 0.84
C ARG A 6 66.00 4.48 1.68
N LEU A 7 65.07 5.39 1.99
CA LEU A 7 63.64 5.16 2.17
C LEU A 7 62.93 6.51 1.90
N VAL A 8 62.80 6.86 0.61
CA VAL A 8 61.55 6.92 -0.17
C VAL A 8 60.47 7.82 0.48
N PRO A 9 60.14 8.98 -0.13
CA PRO A 9 59.04 9.83 0.28
C PRO A 9 57.73 9.26 -0.30
N VAL A 10 56.91 8.61 0.52
CA VAL A 10 55.52 8.27 0.15
C VAL A 10 54.59 8.94 1.15
N LEU A 11 54.55 10.27 1.13
CA LEU A 11 53.63 11.02 1.98
C LEU A 11 53.09 12.27 1.29
N VAL A 12 52.90 12.23 -0.03
CA VAL A 12 52.23 13.30 -0.79
C VAL A 12 51.40 12.72 -1.95
N ALA A 13 50.66 11.64 -1.69
CA ALA A 13 49.73 11.06 -2.67
C ALA A 13 48.37 10.66 -2.08
N LEU A 14 48.04 11.16 -0.89
CA LEU A 14 46.78 10.84 -0.20
C LEU A 14 45.89 12.06 0.10
N LEU A 15 46.23 13.24 -0.40
CA LEU A 15 45.43 14.46 -0.19
C LEU A 15 44.59 14.93 -1.39
N CYS A 16 44.61 14.24 -2.53
CA CYS A 16 43.84 14.64 -3.72
C CYS A 16 42.58 13.81 -4.00
N ALA A 17 42.10 13.02 -3.03
CA ALA A 17 40.94 12.13 -3.22
C ALA A 17 39.72 12.45 -2.32
N ALA A 18 39.65 13.63 -1.71
CA ALA A 18 38.51 14.04 -0.87
C ALA A 18 37.73 15.25 -1.41
N GLY A 19 37.94 15.64 -2.68
CA GLY A 19 37.35 16.83 -3.30
C GLY A 19 36.18 16.60 -4.27
N CYS A 20 35.72 15.35 -4.45
CA CYS A 20 34.64 15.02 -5.39
C CYS A 20 33.52 14.20 -4.72
N ALA A 21 33.22 14.46 -3.45
CA ALA A 21 31.90 14.11 -2.94
C ALA A 21 30.92 15.14 -3.51
N ARG A 22 30.45 14.90 -4.74
CA ARG A 22 29.24 15.55 -5.26
C ARG A 22 28.19 15.34 -4.17
N GLN A 23 27.71 16.43 -3.57
CA GLN A 23 26.56 16.43 -2.70
C GLN A 23 25.44 15.71 -3.46
N THR A 24 25.21 14.45 -3.14
CA THR A 24 23.98 13.77 -3.54
C THR A 24 22.87 14.63 -2.95
N PRO A 25 21.91 15.11 -3.77
CA PRO A 25 20.74 15.77 -3.23
C PRO A 25 20.20 14.86 -2.13
N ARG A 26 20.10 15.38 -0.89
CA ARG A 26 19.49 14.66 0.22
C ARG A 26 18.19 14.09 -0.33
N ALA A 27 18.11 12.77 -0.45
CA ALA A 27 16.93 12.10 -0.99
C ALA A 27 15.75 12.68 -0.23
N ALA A 28 14.90 13.44 -0.94
CA ALA A 28 13.65 13.90 -0.36
C ALA A 28 12.98 12.64 0.18
N ALA A 29 12.53 12.68 1.45
CA ALA A 29 11.79 11.55 2.00
C ALA A 29 10.66 11.19 1.02
N PRO A 30 10.40 9.90 0.76
CA PRO A 30 9.35 9.51 -0.17
C PRO A 30 8.06 10.23 0.20
N ALA A 31 7.40 10.85 -0.78
CA ALA A 31 6.10 11.47 -0.54
C ALA A 31 5.15 10.41 0.05
N PRO A 32 4.27 10.78 1.00
CA PRO A 32 3.36 9.82 1.62
C PRO A 32 2.50 9.13 0.56
N ASP A 33 2.47 7.80 0.60
CA ASP A 33 1.67 6.99 -0.31
C ASP A 33 0.19 7.13 0.04
N ARG A 34 -0.54 7.91 -0.78
CA ARG A 34 -1.98 8.14 -0.61
C ARG A 34 -2.81 6.85 -0.73
N THR A 35 -2.25 5.78 -1.28
CA THR A 35 -2.92 4.48 -1.44
C THR A 35 -2.65 3.51 -0.29
N ALA A 36 -1.73 3.84 0.62
CA ALA A 36 -1.37 2.98 1.74
C ALA A 36 -2.56 2.56 2.62
N PRO A 37 -3.50 3.46 2.98
CA PRO A 37 -4.66 3.06 3.79
C PRO A 37 -5.58 2.07 3.08
N ALA A 38 -5.81 2.26 1.78
CA ALA A 38 -6.62 1.34 0.98
C ALA A 38 -5.94 -0.04 0.86
N ARG A 39 -4.61 -0.06 0.73
CA ARG A 39 -3.83 -1.30 0.69
C ARG A 39 -3.89 -2.05 2.03
N ALA A 40 -3.77 -1.33 3.15
CA ALA A 40 -3.89 -1.91 4.48
C ALA A 40 -5.30 -2.48 4.70
N ALA A 41 -6.34 -1.67 4.49
CA ALA A 41 -7.73 -2.11 4.65
C ALA A 41 -8.09 -3.32 3.77
N PHE A 42 -7.59 -3.34 2.52
CA PHE A 42 -7.75 -4.50 1.65
C PHE A 42 -7.00 -5.72 2.18
N GLY A 43 -5.73 -5.57 2.58
CA GLY A 43 -4.92 -6.64 3.14
C GLY A 43 -5.57 -7.27 4.37
N ASP A 44 -5.91 -6.44 5.35
CA ASP A 44 -6.56 -6.85 6.61
C ASP A 44 -7.90 -7.56 6.34
N HIS A 45 -8.69 -7.03 5.39
CA HIS A 45 -9.94 -7.67 5.02
C HIS A 45 -9.75 -9.04 4.35
N MET A 46 -8.70 -9.19 3.53
CA MET A 46 -8.44 -10.45 2.82
C MET A 46 -7.83 -11.52 3.72
N GLU A 47 -7.11 -11.12 4.78
CA GLU A 47 -6.47 -12.04 5.72
C GLU A 47 -7.45 -13.03 6.34
N LYS A 48 -8.69 -12.59 6.64
CA LYS A 48 -9.72 -13.46 7.25
C LYS A 48 -10.10 -14.69 6.40
N TYR A 49 -9.81 -14.66 5.09
CA TYR A 49 -10.12 -15.78 4.20
C TYR A 49 -8.94 -16.76 4.07
N GLN A 50 -7.74 -16.43 4.56
CA GLN A 50 -6.63 -17.37 4.54
C GLN A 50 -6.96 -18.60 5.40
N GLY A 51 -6.70 -19.79 4.87
CA GLY A 51 -7.05 -21.07 5.47
C GLY A 51 -8.55 -21.41 5.46
N GLN A 52 -9.40 -20.54 4.92
CA GLN A 52 -10.84 -20.81 4.76
C GLN A 52 -11.11 -21.60 3.47
N PRO A 53 -12.24 -22.34 3.37
CA PRO A 53 -12.64 -22.94 2.11
C PRO A 53 -13.00 -21.87 1.07
N LEU A 54 -12.79 -22.17 -0.22
CA LEU A 54 -13.16 -21.28 -1.33
C LEU A 54 -14.62 -20.79 -1.25
N THR A 55 -15.53 -21.59 -0.69
CA THR A 55 -16.94 -21.23 -0.51
C THR A 55 -17.14 -19.99 0.36
N ALA A 56 -16.22 -19.66 1.27
CA ALA A 56 -16.28 -18.43 2.06
C ALA A 56 -16.10 -17.18 1.19
N LEU A 57 -15.16 -17.21 0.23
CA LEU A 57 -14.97 -16.13 -0.75
C LEU A 57 -16.17 -16.03 -1.70
N ILE A 58 -16.70 -17.18 -2.15
CA ILE A 58 -17.88 -17.19 -3.05
C ILE A 58 -19.11 -16.61 -2.36
N ARG A 59 -19.29 -16.88 -1.07
CA ARG A 59 -20.39 -16.31 -0.28
C ARG A 59 -20.31 -14.79 -0.20
N ASP A 60 -19.12 -14.25 0.06
CA ASP A 60 -18.94 -12.82 0.31
C ASP A 60 -18.79 -12.02 -1.00
N PHE A 61 -18.18 -12.59 -2.06
CA PHE A 61 -17.86 -11.89 -3.32
C PHE A 61 -18.68 -12.36 -4.54
N GLY A 62 -19.51 -13.39 -4.38
CA GLY A 62 -20.19 -14.07 -5.47
C GLY A 62 -19.30 -15.05 -6.23
N PRO A 63 -19.78 -15.66 -7.33
CA PRO A 63 -18.97 -16.56 -8.14
C PRO A 63 -17.77 -15.84 -8.78
N PRO A 64 -16.63 -16.53 -8.95
CA PRO A 64 -15.47 -15.95 -9.61
C PRO A 64 -15.76 -15.65 -11.09
N SER A 65 -15.16 -14.58 -11.60
CA SER A 65 -15.21 -14.23 -13.02
C SER A 65 -14.46 -15.23 -13.89
N ARG A 66 -13.36 -15.80 -13.37
CA ARG A 66 -12.58 -16.85 -14.02
C ARG A 66 -12.07 -17.83 -12.97
N GLN A 67 -12.06 -19.11 -13.32
CA GLN A 67 -11.49 -20.16 -12.48
C GLN A 67 -10.70 -21.12 -13.35
N ARG A 68 -9.51 -21.53 -12.88
CA ARG A 68 -8.64 -22.47 -13.60
C ARG A 68 -7.86 -23.36 -12.63
N PRO A 69 -7.47 -24.58 -13.03
CA PRO A 69 -6.57 -25.38 -12.22
C PRO A 69 -5.21 -24.70 -12.07
N ALA A 70 -4.59 -24.86 -10.91
CA ALA A 70 -3.21 -24.49 -10.64
C ALA A 70 -2.27 -25.67 -10.96
N SER A 71 -0.99 -25.38 -11.21
CA SER A 71 -0.01 -26.42 -11.58
C SER A 71 0.29 -27.41 -10.45
N ASP A 72 0.04 -27.05 -9.20
CA ASP A 72 0.21 -27.87 -8.01
C ASP A 72 -1.01 -28.75 -7.70
N GLY A 73 -2.01 -28.78 -8.59
CA GLY A 73 -3.27 -29.50 -8.38
C GLY A 73 -4.33 -28.69 -7.63
N GLY A 74 -4.02 -27.47 -7.21
CA GLY A 74 -4.97 -26.53 -6.62
C GLY A 74 -5.85 -25.83 -7.66
N THR A 75 -6.46 -24.72 -7.25
CA THR A 75 -7.32 -23.90 -8.09
C THR A 75 -6.98 -22.42 -7.94
N ILE A 76 -6.98 -21.69 -9.05
CA ILE A 76 -6.89 -20.23 -9.08
C ILE A 76 -8.29 -19.69 -9.41
N ALA A 77 -8.85 -18.91 -8.50
CA ALA A 77 -10.12 -18.22 -8.67
C ALA A 77 -9.88 -16.71 -8.75
N VAL A 78 -10.49 -16.05 -9.74
CA VAL A 78 -10.32 -14.62 -10.01
C VAL A 78 -11.67 -13.91 -10.03
N TRP A 79 -11.80 -12.84 -9.26
CA TRP A 79 -12.93 -11.93 -9.29
C TRP A 79 -12.48 -10.61 -9.90
N SER A 80 -13.04 -10.26 -11.06
CA SER A 80 -12.79 -8.98 -11.71
C SER A 80 -13.95 -8.02 -11.46
N ARG A 81 -13.64 -6.77 -11.15
CA ARG A 81 -14.59 -5.64 -11.12
C ARG A 81 -14.06 -4.56 -12.03
N LYS A 82 -14.95 -3.99 -12.84
CA LYS A 82 -14.66 -2.86 -13.71
C LYS A 82 -15.58 -1.72 -13.32
N GLY A 83 -15.09 -0.50 -13.46
CA GLY A 83 -15.84 0.70 -13.20
C GLY A 83 -15.19 1.89 -13.90
N GLU A 84 -15.74 3.06 -13.63
CA GLU A 84 -15.22 4.32 -14.16
C GLU A 84 -15.26 5.36 -13.04
N THR A 85 -14.36 6.34 -13.09
CA THR A 85 -14.41 7.53 -12.24
C THR A 85 -14.19 8.76 -13.07
N THR A 86 -14.90 9.84 -12.78
CA THR A 86 -14.72 11.12 -13.47
C THR A 86 -14.01 12.09 -12.55
N VAL A 87 -12.86 12.62 -12.99
CA VAL A 87 -12.07 13.63 -12.29
C VAL A 87 -11.82 14.77 -13.27
N ASP A 88 -12.18 16.00 -12.88
CA ASP A 88 -12.03 17.21 -13.71
C ASP A 88 -12.66 17.07 -15.11
N GLY A 89 -13.84 16.44 -15.18
CA GLY A 89 -14.57 16.20 -16.44
C GLY A 89 -13.98 15.12 -17.34
N LYS A 90 -12.91 14.43 -16.91
CA LYS A 90 -12.32 13.29 -17.64
C LYS A 90 -12.68 11.98 -16.95
N THR A 91 -13.16 11.02 -17.73
CA THR A 91 -13.48 9.67 -17.24
C THR A 91 -12.27 8.76 -17.36
N PHE A 92 -11.96 8.06 -16.27
CA PHE A 92 -10.87 7.11 -16.15
C PHE A 92 -11.46 5.73 -15.85
N ALA A 93 -11.05 4.73 -16.61
CA ALA A 93 -11.39 3.35 -16.33
C ALA A 93 -10.75 2.91 -15.01
N GLN A 94 -11.49 2.12 -14.24
CA GLN A 94 -11.03 1.47 -13.04
C GLN A 94 -11.19 -0.04 -13.19
N ASP A 95 -10.13 -0.75 -12.89
CA ASP A 95 -10.11 -2.20 -12.83
C ASP A 95 -9.60 -2.65 -11.46
N CYS A 96 -10.22 -3.72 -10.96
CA CYS A 96 -9.74 -4.47 -9.82
C CYS A 96 -9.85 -5.96 -10.14
N GLU A 97 -8.80 -6.70 -9.86
CA GLU A 97 -8.82 -8.17 -9.87
C GLU A 97 -8.37 -8.71 -8.52
N VAL A 98 -9.22 -9.51 -7.88
CA VAL A 98 -8.86 -10.28 -6.69
C VAL A 98 -8.60 -11.71 -7.14
N THR A 99 -7.40 -12.21 -6.89
CA THR A 99 -7.00 -13.58 -7.22
C THR A 99 -6.78 -14.36 -5.93
N ALA A 100 -7.53 -15.45 -5.74
CA ALA A 100 -7.30 -16.41 -4.67
C ALA A 100 -6.63 -17.67 -5.22
N PHE A 101 -5.62 -18.13 -4.49
CA PHE A 101 -5.00 -19.42 -4.68
C PHE A 101 -5.61 -20.38 -3.66
N VAL A 102 -6.11 -21.51 -4.16
CA VAL A 102 -6.75 -22.55 -3.38
C VAL A 102 -5.90 -23.80 -3.53
N ASP A 103 -5.50 -24.39 -2.41
CA ASP A 103 -4.70 -25.61 -2.40
C ASP A 103 -5.53 -26.83 -2.87
N PRO A 104 -4.88 -27.99 -3.09
CA PRO A 104 -5.60 -29.22 -3.45
C PRO A 104 -6.58 -29.72 -2.39
N ALA A 105 -6.46 -29.28 -1.13
CA ALA A 105 -7.40 -29.58 -0.05
C ALA A 105 -8.65 -28.69 -0.09
N GLY A 106 -8.70 -27.71 -0.99
CA GLY A 106 -9.84 -26.79 -1.17
C GLY A 106 -9.80 -25.57 -0.25
N THR A 107 -8.67 -25.30 0.40
CA THR A 107 -8.48 -24.15 1.30
C THR A 107 -7.68 -23.03 0.64
N VAL A 108 -8.01 -21.79 0.98
CA VAL A 108 -7.34 -20.61 0.42
C VAL A 108 -5.95 -20.48 1.02
N SER A 109 -4.92 -20.62 0.19
CA SER A 109 -3.51 -20.49 0.57
C SER A 109 -2.97 -19.07 0.43
N GLY A 110 -3.63 -18.21 -0.37
CA GLY A 110 -3.25 -16.81 -0.51
C GLY A 110 -4.21 -16.02 -1.38
N ILE A 111 -4.24 -14.70 -1.18
CA ILE A 111 -5.09 -13.77 -1.94
C ILE A 111 -4.26 -12.55 -2.34
N PHE A 112 -4.40 -12.12 -3.59
CA PHE A 112 -3.74 -10.95 -4.15
C PHE A 112 -4.75 -10.02 -4.83
N GLY A 113 -4.63 -8.72 -4.56
CA GLY A 113 -5.33 -7.67 -5.31
C GLY A 113 -4.43 -7.11 -6.41
N GLY A 114 -4.97 -7.01 -7.63
CA GLY A 114 -4.34 -6.37 -8.79
C GLY A 114 -5.20 -5.24 -9.33
N GLY A 115 -4.57 -4.27 -10.00
CA GLY A 115 -5.23 -3.08 -10.54
C GLY A 115 -5.24 -1.90 -9.56
N ASN A 116 -6.31 -1.10 -9.58
CA ASN A 116 -6.45 0.07 -8.73
C ASN A 116 -6.86 -0.33 -7.30
N ILE A 117 -5.91 -0.30 -6.35
CA ILE A 117 -6.13 -0.75 -4.97
C ILE A 117 -7.20 0.06 -4.22
N VAL A 118 -7.38 1.34 -4.55
CA VAL A 118 -8.44 2.17 -3.95
C VAL A 118 -9.81 1.68 -4.42
N TYR A 119 -9.92 1.34 -5.70
CA TYR A 119 -11.13 0.73 -6.25
C TYR A 119 -11.37 -0.68 -5.69
N CYS A 120 -10.31 -1.50 -5.56
CA CYS A 120 -10.39 -2.81 -4.95
C CYS A 120 -10.91 -2.76 -3.51
N ALA A 121 -10.37 -1.85 -2.70
CA ALA A 121 -10.83 -1.67 -1.33
C ALA A 121 -12.31 -1.28 -1.32
N LYS A 122 -12.74 -0.34 -2.17
CA LYS A 122 -14.14 0.07 -2.27
C LYS A 122 -15.09 -1.08 -2.63
N GLU A 123 -14.72 -1.91 -3.61
CA GLU A 123 -15.62 -2.92 -4.18
C GLU A 123 -15.62 -4.24 -3.39
N PHE A 124 -14.54 -4.56 -2.67
CA PHE A 124 -14.38 -5.85 -1.99
C PHE A 124 -14.26 -5.76 -0.47
N VAL A 125 -14.08 -4.56 0.11
CA VAL A 125 -14.04 -4.36 1.55
C VAL A 125 -15.36 -3.74 2.00
N PRO A 126 -16.08 -4.33 2.97
CA PRO A 126 -17.33 -3.77 3.46
C PRO A 126 -17.08 -2.40 4.13
N PRO A 127 -18.01 -1.44 4.00
CA PRO A 127 -17.84 -0.07 4.47
C PRO A 127 -17.66 0.05 5.99
N THR A 128 -18.09 -0.94 6.77
CA THR A 128 -17.86 -1.01 8.22
C THR A 128 -16.40 -1.28 8.57
N ALA A 129 -15.66 -2.02 7.75
CA ALA A 129 -14.23 -2.27 7.94
C ALA A 129 -13.37 -1.03 7.65
N VAL A 130 -13.94 0.00 7.00
CA VAL A 130 -13.28 1.27 6.72
C VAL A 130 -13.43 2.26 7.89
N ARG A 131 -14.41 2.09 8.80
CA ARG A 131 -14.63 3.05 9.91
C ARG A 131 -13.56 2.97 11.01
N ASP A 132 -12.92 1.83 11.20
CA ASP A 132 -11.79 1.71 12.13
C ASP A 132 -10.49 2.33 11.58
N SER A 133 -10.38 2.51 10.25
CA SER A 133 -9.16 3.04 9.60
C SER A 133 -9.34 4.39 8.89
N ALA A 134 -10.57 4.87 8.70
CA ALA A 134 -10.88 6.10 7.94
C ALA A 134 -11.61 7.18 8.76
N GLY A 135 -11.72 7.03 10.08
CA GLY A 135 -12.20 8.09 10.97
C GLY A 135 -11.41 9.41 10.84
N GLU A 136 -10.18 9.36 10.34
CA GLU A 136 -9.34 10.55 10.10
C GLU A 136 -9.35 11.07 8.66
N LEU A 137 -9.84 10.32 7.67
CA LEU A 137 -9.71 10.69 6.24
C LEU A 137 -10.90 11.49 5.68
N PHE A 138 -12.04 11.51 6.35
CA PHE A 138 -13.26 12.20 5.88
C PHE A 138 -13.72 13.38 6.73
N SER A 139 -12.98 13.72 7.79
CA SER A 139 -13.20 14.99 8.49
C SER A 139 -12.42 16.07 7.75
N GLY A 140 -13.09 16.78 6.84
CA GLY A 140 -12.61 18.09 6.39
C GLY A 140 -12.36 19.01 7.60
N PRO A 141 -11.62 20.13 7.44
CA PRO A 141 -11.31 21.01 8.56
C PRO A 141 -12.61 21.41 9.27
N GLN A 142 -12.80 20.92 10.50
CA GLN A 142 -13.86 21.41 11.36
C GLN A 142 -13.62 22.91 11.53
N ALA A 143 -14.51 23.71 10.95
CA ALA A 143 -14.64 25.10 11.35
C ALA A 143 -14.90 25.09 12.85
N SER A 144 -13.98 25.67 13.62
CA SER A 144 -14.15 25.88 15.05
C SER A 144 -15.53 26.49 15.32
N PRO A 145 -16.30 25.99 16.30
CA PRO A 145 -17.53 26.64 16.69
C PRO A 145 -17.20 28.07 17.16
N PRO A 146 -18.00 29.09 16.78
CA PRO A 146 -17.78 30.45 17.26
C PRO A 146 -17.97 30.49 18.78
N GLY A 147 -16.92 30.96 19.47
CA GLY A 147 -16.91 31.57 20.80
C GLY A 147 -17.89 31.03 21.84
N ALA A 148 -17.39 30.21 22.76
CA ALA A 148 -18.00 30.11 24.08
C ALA A 148 -17.90 31.49 24.76
N ALA A 149 -19.02 32.21 24.82
CA ALA A 149 -19.15 33.42 25.61
C ALA A 149 -18.90 33.09 27.08
N LEU A 150 -17.91 33.77 27.68
CA LEU A 150 -17.68 33.75 29.12
C LEU A 150 -18.94 34.27 29.85
N PRO A 151 -19.38 33.64 30.96
CA PRO A 151 -20.44 34.21 31.77
C PRO A 151 -19.98 35.54 32.40
N PRO A 152 -20.87 36.53 32.56
CA PRO A 152 -20.50 37.80 33.18
C PRO A 152 -20.12 37.60 34.65
N PRO A 153 -19.23 38.45 35.21
CA PRO A 153 -18.93 38.44 36.64
C PRO A 153 -20.17 38.92 37.40
N GLY A 154 -20.68 38.07 38.30
CA GLY A 154 -21.73 38.43 39.25
C GLY A 154 -21.18 39.31 40.38
N PHE A 155 -21.99 40.29 40.77
CA PHE A 155 -21.81 41.20 41.90
C PHE A 155 -21.77 40.49 43.26
#